data_AF-A0A7C9VP25-F1
#
_entry.id   AF-A0A7C9VP25-F1
#
_cell.length_a   1.000
_cell.length_b   1.000
_cell.length_c   1.000
_cell.angle_alpha   90.00
_cell.angle_beta   90.00
_cell.angle_gamma   90.00
#
_symmetry.space_group_name_H-M   'P 1'
#
loop_
_entity.id
_entity.type
_entity.pdbx_description
1 polymer ?
#
loop_
_entity_poly.entity_id
_entity_poly.type
_entity_poly.pdbx_seq_one_letter_code
_entity_poly.pdbx_strand_id
1 'polypeptide(L)'
;MRAALALVMLAGFFVLAVALAGGLTAIAIWRFSIGDPEGGVWMLVVAVGLGGPALWATLRAFFARPEPSGFRMAREAHPELWRHVDELARLAGTRGPDDIRLVDGANAAVWERRGVRYLELGLPLVAGLSVGELRSVLAHEFGHYGGGHTQLSAMTFRAKLALQLSLHGDRVFGLLSAWAHLYALVAASESRDHERFADEVAVAAAGRDAARRALLRSGPVGEAWNDYRTSYVSLALIAGRTPPLLEGFRSYLDHPRRVHDLRELERRMAELEPKSVFDSHPPIRERVATMALLSSGDMPIDDRPGWTLLSGIPPEATSQLVGVEGPPATWEELVRVSGPAQVRRYADALRHAGRVSKVGETLADVLAALARAELHKLTGRPVDASLTAEQVHEAAVETVTELLACAVADQLVSANRATLELNWGGMFVLRLPDGAAIYPDDLVAPAVRDANRVAEVRLRLQAIGVDGL
;
A
#
# COMPACT_ATOMS: atom_id res chain seq x y z
N MET A 1 -2.38 27.38 -20.80
CA MET A 1 -3.72 27.16 -21.40
C MET A 1 -4.35 25.82 -21.01
N ARG A 2 -3.57 24.74 -20.87
CA ARG A 2 -4.11 23.40 -20.54
C ARG A 2 -4.39 23.18 -19.05
N ALA A 3 -3.63 23.77 -18.13
CA ALA A 3 -4.00 23.84 -16.71
C ALA A 3 -5.37 24.52 -16.47
N ALA A 4 -5.64 25.61 -17.19
CA ALA A 4 -6.95 26.26 -17.17
C ALA A 4 -8.05 25.36 -17.77
N LEU A 5 -7.74 24.60 -18.82
CA LEU A 5 -8.65 23.62 -19.40
C LEU A 5 -8.95 22.47 -18.42
N ALA A 6 -7.94 21.95 -17.70
CA ALA A 6 -8.11 20.94 -16.67
C ALA A 6 -8.99 21.43 -15.51
N LEU A 7 -8.83 22.69 -15.09
CA LEU A 7 -9.71 23.34 -14.12
C LEU A 7 -11.14 23.50 -14.63
N VAL A 8 -11.31 23.92 -15.89
CA VAL A 8 -12.63 24.03 -16.54
C VAL A 8 -13.29 22.65 -16.66
N MET A 9 -12.53 21.60 -16.96
CA MET A 9 -13.04 20.24 -17.04
C MET A 9 -13.44 19.67 -15.67
N LEU A 10 -12.68 19.98 -14.62
CA LEU A 10 -13.03 19.62 -13.24
C LEU A 10 -14.29 20.37 -12.79
N ALA A 11 -14.40 21.67 -13.07
CA ALA A 11 -15.61 22.43 -12.84
C ALA A 11 -16.79 21.88 -13.65
N GLY A 12 -16.55 21.49 -14.90
CA GLY A 12 -17.53 20.88 -15.80
C GLY A 12 -18.07 19.55 -15.28
N PHE A 13 -17.25 18.72 -14.61
CA PHE A 13 -17.71 17.50 -13.94
C PHE A 13 -18.73 17.81 -12.85
N PHE A 14 -18.46 18.81 -12.00
CA PHE A 14 -19.39 19.21 -10.95
C PHE A 14 -20.66 19.86 -11.51
N VAL A 15 -20.53 20.69 -12.55
CA VAL A 15 -21.68 21.28 -13.26
C VAL A 15 -22.55 20.19 -13.89
N LEU A 16 -21.95 19.18 -14.52
CA LEU A 16 -22.66 18.06 -15.11
C LEU A 16 -23.41 17.23 -14.05
N ALA A 17 -22.77 16.95 -12.91
CA ALA A 17 -23.41 16.24 -11.80
C ALA A 17 -24.63 16.99 -11.26
N VAL A 18 -24.52 18.32 -11.07
CA VAL A 18 -25.63 19.18 -10.64
C VAL A 18 -26.73 19.25 -11.71
N ALA A 19 -26.35 19.39 -12.98
CA ALA A 19 -27.30 19.45 -14.10
C ALA A 19 -28.09 18.14 -14.27
N LEU A 20 -27.44 16.99 -14.10
CA LEU A 20 -28.09 15.68 -14.19
C LEU A 20 -29.08 15.49 -13.03
N ALA A 21 -28.65 15.78 -11.79
CA ALA A 21 -29.51 15.69 -10.61
C ALA A 21 -30.70 16.66 -10.69
N GLY A 22 -30.46 17.91 -11.11
CA GLY A 22 -31.49 18.92 -11.30
C GLY A 22 -32.45 18.57 -12.44
N GLY A 23 -31.94 18.06 -13.56
CA GLY A 23 -32.75 17.63 -14.70
C GLY A 23 -33.67 16.46 -14.36
N LEU A 24 -33.18 15.43 -13.67
CA LEU A 24 -34.00 14.31 -13.21
C LEU A 24 -35.07 14.76 -12.21
N THR A 25 -34.73 15.71 -11.33
CA THR A 25 -35.69 16.31 -10.39
C THR A 25 -36.77 17.11 -11.12
N ALA A 26 -36.41 17.89 -12.14
CA ALA A 26 -37.37 18.62 -12.97
C ALA A 26 -38.33 17.68 -13.72
N ILE A 27 -37.84 16.56 -14.24
CA ILE A 27 -38.66 15.51 -14.87
C ILE A 27 -39.62 14.89 -13.85
N ALA A 28 -39.17 14.63 -12.62
CA ALA A 28 -40.04 14.13 -11.55
C ALA A 28 -41.16 15.12 -11.23
N ILE A 29 -40.85 16.42 -11.09
CA ILE A 29 -41.85 17.48 -10.86
C ILE A 29 -42.86 17.56 -12.01
N TRP A 30 -42.38 17.48 -13.26
CA TRP A 30 -43.25 17.48 -14.44
C TRP A 30 -44.18 16.26 -14.46
N ARG A 31 -43.69 15.06 -14.13
CA ARG A 31 -44.50 13.82 -14.00
C ARG A 31 -45.61 13.97 -12.95
N PHE A 32 -45.30 14.54 -11.79
CA PHE A 32 -46.33 14.86 -10.79
C PHE A 32 -47.38 15.84 -11.34
N SER A 33 -46.96 16.84 -12.11
CA SER A 33 -47.87 17.86 -12.66
C SER A 33 -48.85 17.32 -13.71
N ILE A 34 -48.50 16.24 -14.41
CA ILE A 34 -49.36 15.58 -15.41
C ILE A 34 -50.19 14.42 -14.82
N GLY A 35 -50.18 14.25 -13.49
CA GLY A 35 -50.97 13.23 -12.80
C GLY A 35 -50.37 11.82 -12.84
N ASP A 36 -49.05 11.69 -13.07
CA ASP A 36 -48.32 10.42 -13.01
C ASP A 36 -47.46 10.34 -11.72
N PRO A 37 -48.07 10.04 -10.55
CA PRO A 37 -47.36 9.99 -9.29
C PRO A 37 -46.37 8.81 -9.22
N GLU A 38 -46.69 7.66 -9.84
CA GLU A 38 -45.80 6.50 -9.87
C GLU A 38 -44.52 6.81 -10.65
N GLY A 39 -44.64 7.40 -11.85
CA GLY A 39 -43.48 7.82 -12.64
C GLY A 39 -42.71 8.97 -12.01
N GLY A 40 -43.37 9.88 -11.30
CA GLY A 40 -42.74 10.95 -10.52
C GLY A 40 -41.89 10.41 -9.37
N VAL A 41 -42.42 9.48 -8.58
CA VAL A 41 -41.70 8.81 -7.49
C VAL A 41 -40.52 8.01 -8.02
N TRP A 42 -40.70 7.24 -9.09
CA TRP A 42 -39.60 6.50 -9.73
C TRP A 42 -38.46 7.41 -10.19
N MET A 43 -38.77 8.56 -10.81
CA MET A 43 -37.76 9.52 -11.24
C MET A 43 -37.03 10.18 -10.07
N LEU A 44 -37.73 10.43 -8.96
CA LEU A 44 -37.12 10.93 -7.74
C LEU A 44 -36.16 9.90 -7.12
N VAL A 45 -36.56 8.62 -7.08
CA VAL A 45 -35.70 7.51 -6.61
C VAL A 45 -34.44 7.40 -7.47
N VAL A 46 -34.56 7.51 -8.79
CA VAL A 46 -33.41 7.50 -9.71
C VAL A 46 -32.53 8.75 -9.50
N ALA A 47 -33.11 9.93 -9.31
CA ALA A 47 -32.37 11.16 -9.05
C ALA A 47 -31.58 11.08 -7.73
N VAL A 48 -32.19 10.56 -6.66
CA VAL A 48 -31.53 10.38 -5.36
C VAL A 48 -30.49 9.26 -5.43
N GLY A 49 -30.79 8.14 -6.08
CA GLY A 49 -29.89 6.99 -6.19
C GLY A 49 -28.65 7.27 -7.02
N LEU A 50 -28.78 8.01 -8.14
CA LEU A 50 -27.66 8.34 -9.02
C LEU A 50 -26.99 9.67 -8.67
N GLY A 51 -27.78 10.70 -8.39
CA GLY A 51 -27.28 12.05 -8.12
C GLY A 51 -26.85 12.26 -6.68
N GLY A 52 -27.51 11.61 -5.71
CA GLY A 52 -27.26 11.77 -4.28
C GLY A 52 -25.82 11.42 -3.87
N PRO A 53 -25.31 10.21 -4.18
CA PRO A 53 -23.93 9.83 -3.87
C PRO A 53 -22.88 10.72 -4.55
N ALA A 54 -23.09 11.09 -5.81
CA ALA A 54 -22.17 11.97 -6.56
C ALA A 54 -22.13 13.38 -5.99
N LEU A 55 -23.29 13.95 -5.65
CA LEU A 55 -23.41 15.26 -5.01
C LEU A 55 -22.83 15.23 -3.58
N TRP A 56 -23.10 14.17 -2.82
CA TRP A 56 -22.52 13.96 -1.49
C TRP A 56 -21.00 13.85 -1.53
N ALA A 57 -20.44 13.03 -2.44
CA ALA A 57 -19.00 12.90 -2.64
C ALA A 57 -18.37 14.23 -3.06
N THR A 58 -19.04 14.99 -3.92
CA THR A 58 -18.62 16.35 -4.33
C THR A 58 -18.54 17.30 -3.15
N LEU A 59 -19.62 17.40 -2.36
CA LEU A 59 -19.66 18.26 -1.19
C LEU A 59 -18.59 17.84 -0.17
N ARG A 60 -18.46 16.53 0.09
CA ARG A 60 -17.44 16.01 0.99
C ARG A 60 -16.03 16.33 0.48
N ALA A 61 -15.73 16.16 -0.80
CA ALA A 61 -14.41 16.47 -1.36
C ALA A 61 -14.09 17.97 -1.34
N PHE A 62 -15.09 18.82 -1.55
CA PHE A 62 -14.93 20.28 -1.51
C PHE A 62 -14.69 20.79 -0.09
N PHE A 63 -15.41 20.24 0.90
CA PHE A 63 -15.28 20.62 2.30
C PHE A 63 -14.20 19.83 3.07
N ALA A 64 -13.75 18.69 2.55
CA ALA A 64 -12.63 17.94 3.11
C ALA A 64 -11.36 18.79 3.03
N ARG A 65 -10.86 19.12 4.22
CA ARG A 65 -9.55 19.73 4.40
C ARG A 65 -8.68 18.69 5.11
N PRO A 66 -7.54 18.29 4.55
CA PRO A 66 -6.61 17.42 5.25
C PRO A 66 -6.26 18.04 6.60
N GLU A 67 -6.38 17.24 7.66
CA GLU A 67 -5.87 17.61 8.96
C GLU A 67 -4.45 17.05 9.07
N PRO A 68 -3.49 17.82 9.64
CA PRO A 68 -2.16 17.30 9.83
C PRO A 68 -2.24 16.13 10.81
N SER A 69 -1.99 14.93 10.30
CA SER A 69 -1.87 13.71 11.07
C SER A 69 -0.40 13.36 11.28
N GLY A 70 -0.15 12.39 12.16
CA GLY A 70 1.20 11.90 12.41
C GLY A 70 1.99 12.69 13.45
N PHE A 71 3.21 12.21 13.70
CA PHE A 71 4.07 12.72 14.77
C PHE A 71 4.82 13.96 14.29
N ARG A 72 4.75 15.05 15.07
CA ARG A 72 5.42 16.31 14.73
C ARG A 72 6.92 16.20 14.94
N MET A 73 7.67 16.40 13.87
CA MET A 73 9.13 16.42 13.88
C MET A 73 9.61 17.84 14.19
N ALA A 74 9.68 18.20 15.48
CA ALA A 74 10.11 19.54 15.91
C ALA A 74 11.55 19.85 15.47
N ARG A 75 11.81 21.11 15.11
CA ARG A 75 13.11 21.54 14.58
C ARG A 75 14.24 21.41 15.60
N GLU A 76 13.92 21.66 16.85
CA GLU A 76 14.84 21.57 17.98
C GLU A 76 15.22 20.11 18.28
N ALA A 77 14.28 19.17 18.06
CA ALA A 77 14.49 17.75 18.30
C ALA A 77 15.19 17.04 17.13
N HIS A 78 15.01 17.53 15.90
CA HIS A 78 15.53 16.90 14.68
C HIS A 78 16.32 17.89 13.79
N PRO A 79 17.39 18.53 14.31
CA PRO A 79 18.10 19.59 13.58
C PRO A 79 18.74 19.11 12.28
N GLU A 80 19.22 17.87 12.21
CA GLU A 80 19.82 17.30 11.00
C GLU A 80 18.80 17.11 9.88
N LEU A 81 17.62 16.56 10.21
CA LEU A 81 16.50 16.41 9.27
C LEU A 81 16.11 17.77 8.67
N TRP A 82 15.92 18.77 9.53
CA TRP A 82 15.54 20.11 9.10
C TRP A 82 16.62 20.79 8.26
N ARG A 83 17.91 20.59 8.57
CA ARG A 83 19.01 21.08 7.74
C ARG A 83 18.95 20.52 6.32
N HIS A 84 18.72 19.20 6.18
CA HIS A 84 18.55 18.60 4.86
C HIS A 84 17.33 19.18 4.16
N VAL A 85 16.17 19.27 4.82
CA VAL A 85 14.94 19.83 4.24
C VAL A 85 15.13 21.28 3.75
N ASP A 86 15.75 22.16 4.55
CA ASP A 86 16.00 23.54 4.16
C ASP A 86 16.98 23.68 2.99
N GLU A 87 17.98 22.80 2.92
CA GLU A 87 18.91 22.73 1.79
C GLU A 87 18.20 22.29 0.50
N LEU A 88 17.38 21.25 0.58
CA LEU A 88 16.64 20.71 -0.58
C LEU A 88 15.59 21.71 -1.08
N ALA A 89 14.87 22.39 -0.17
CA ALA A 89 13.91 23.43 -0.55
C ALA A 89 14.60 24.59 -1.29
N ARG A 90 15.79 25.03 -0.82
CA ARG A 90 16.59 26.05 -1.51
C ARG A 90 17.07 25.57 -2.87
N LEU A 91 17.55 24.34 -2.97
CA LEU A 91 17.99 23.74 -4.24
C LEU A 91 16.85 23.68 -5.27
N ALA A 92 15.66 23.30 -4.81
CA ALA A 92 14.45 23.26 -5.63
C ALA A 92 13.89 24.66 -5.97
N GLY A 93 14.41 25.74 -5.37
CA GLY A 93 13.90 27.09 -5.57
C GLY A 93 12.51 27.32 -4.96
N THR A 94 12.14 26.59 -3.90
CA THR A 94 10.85 26.72 -3.22
C THR A 94 10.98 27.10 -1.75
N ARG A 95 9.87 27.56 -1.16
CA ARG A 95 9.79 27.81 0.28
C ARG A 95 9.87 26.48 1.06
N GLY A 96 10.64 26.43 2.14
CA GLY A 96 10.66 25.26 3.03
C GLY A 96 9.29 25.01 3.70
N PRO A 97 9.04 23.79 4.21
CA PRO A 97 7.87 23.51 5.03
C PRO A 97 7.94 24.25 6.37
N ASP A 98 6.77 24.57 6.94
CA ASP A 98 6.64 25.14 8.29
C ASP A 98 6.51 24.03 9.35
N ASP A 99 6.05 22.84 8.95
CA ASP A 99 5.81 21.69 9.82
C ASP A 99 6.16 20.38 9.10
N ILE A 100 6.87 19.47 9.78
CA ILE A 100 7.20 18.14 9.27
C ILE A 100 6.47 17.09 10.12
N ARG A 101 5.79 16.17 9.46
CA ARG A 101 4.97 15.11 10.07
C ARG A 101 5.47 13.74 9.64
N LEU A 102 5.81 12.90 10.63
CA LEU A 102 6.10 11.49 10.41
C LEU A 102 4.78 10.71 10.34
N VAL A 103 4.56 10.00 9.24
CA VAL A 103 3.31 9.27 8.97
C VAL A 103 3.57 7.77 8.77
N ASP A 104 2.53 6.93 8.84
CA ASP A 104 2.64 5.48 8.74
C ASP A 104 2.72 4.96 7.29
N GLY A 105 2.42 5.76 6.28
CA GLY A 105 2.50 5.35 4.87
C GLY A 105 3.91 5.47 4.30
N ALA A 106 4.23 4.67 3.28
CA ALA A 106 5.44 4.83 2.48
C ALA A 106 5.27 6.00 1.48
N ASN A 107 5.13 7.21 2.03
CA ASN A 107 4.80 8.42 1.29
C ASN A 107 5.76 9.55 1.64
N ALA A 108 6.05 10.43 0.69
CA ALA A 108 6.60 11.74 0.95
C ALA A 108 5.73 12.73 0.20
N ALA A 109 5.19 13.74 0.88
CA ALA A 109 4.30 14.69 0.23
C ALA A 109 4.36 16.05 0.90
N VAL A 110 4.27 17.10 0.09
CA VAL A 110 4.15 18.47 0.58
C VAL A 110 2.74 18.96 0.29
N TRP A 111 2.12 19.67 1.24
CA TRP A 111 0.81 20.31 1.07
C TRP A 111 0.67 21.57 1.92
N GLU A 112 -0.33 22.41 1.64
CA GLU A 112 -0.50 23.71 2.32
C GLU A 112 -1.93 23.91 2.84
N ARG A 113 -2.07 24.38 4.09
CA ARG A 113 -3.36 24.75 4.71
C ARG A 113 -3.22 26.07 5.42
N ARG A 114 -4.05 27.05 5.01
CA ARG A 114 -4.10 28.41 5.60
C ARG A 114 -2.72 29.09 5.64
N GLY A 115 -1.91 28.92 4.58
CA GLY A 115 -0.56 29.48 4.48
C GLY A 115 0.55 28.62 5.13
N VAL A 116 0.18 27.62 5.95
CA VAL A 116 1.13 26.72 6.61
C VAL A 116 1.43 25.54 5.68
N ARG A 117 2.70 25.30 5.37
CA ARG A 117 3.20 24.22 4.54
C ARG A 117 3.63 23.04 5.39
N TYR A 118 3.12 21.87 5.07
CA TYR A 118 3.41 20.61 5.74
C TYR A 118 4.22 19.72 4.82
N LEU A 119 5.22 19.04 5.37
CA LEU A 119 5.90 17.91 4.74
C LEU A 119 5.53 16.64 5.51
N GLU A 120 4.85 15.72 4.84
CA GLU A 120 4.67 14.36 5.30
C GLU A 120 5.88 13.52 4.91
N LEU A 121 6.42 12.81 5.89
CA LEU A 121 7.55 11.91 5.73
C LEU A 121 7.16 10.53 6.23
N GLY A 122 7.16 9.56 5.33
CA GLY A 122 6.76 8.20 5.62
C GLY A 122 7.78 7.46 6.46
N LEU A 123 7.35 6.95 7.61
CA LEU A 123 8.14 6.07 8.48
C LEU A 123 8.86 4.95 7.70
N PRO A 124 8.20 4.25 6.75
CA PRO A 124 8.83 3.16 6.00
C PRO A 124 9.96 3.63 5.09
N LEU A 125 9.78 4.77 4.43
CA LEU A 125 10.81 5.35 3.56
C LEU A 125 12.03 5.71 4.40
N VAL A 126 11.82 6.32 5.57
CA VAL A 126 12.94 6.70 6.43
C VAL A 126 13.66 5.48 7.00
N ALA A 127 12.93 4.42 7.32
CA ALA A 127 13.50 3.18 7.83
C ALA A 127 14.24 2.37 6.76
N GLY A 128 13.75 2.35 5.52
CA GLY A 128 14.24 1.48 4.44
C GLY A 128 15.22 2.11 3.46
N LEU A 129 15.30 3.45 3.39
CA LEU A 129 16.19 4.18 2.50
C LEU A 129 17.39 4.76 3.25
N SER A 130 18.49 4.99 2.54
CA SER A 130 19.63 5.80 3.00
C SER A 130 19.29 7.28 3.05
N VAL A 131 20.10 8.09 3.73
CA VAL A 131 19.96 9.56 3.77
C VAL A 131 20.05 10.15 2.35
N GLY A 132 20.96 9.65 1.50
CA GLY A 132 21.08 10.08 0.11
C GLY A 132 19.82 9.77 -0.71
N GLU A 133 19.28 8.56 -0.58
CA GLU A 133 18.02 8.17 -1.24
C GLU A 133 16.84 9.01 -0.74
N LEU A 134 16.71 9.25 0.57
CA LEU A 134 15.68 10.13 1.14
C LEU A 134 15.80 11.57 0.64
N ARG A 135 17.01 12.11 0.56
CA ARG A 135 17.25 13.43 -0.02
C ARG A 135 16.76 13.50 -1.45
N SER A 136 16.97 12.45 -2.25
CA SER A 136 16.43 12.37 -3.60
C SER A 136 14.90 12.42 -3.63
N VAL A 137 14.23 11.61 -2.80
CA VAL A 137 12.75 11.61 -2.72
C VAL A 137 12.24 12.99 -2.33
N LEU A 138 12.79 13.58 -1.26
CA LEU A 138 12.37 14.90 -0.79
C LEU A 138 12.66 16.02 -1.81
N ALA A 139 13.79 15.97 -2.51
CA ALA A 139 14.12 16.90 -3.58
C ALA A 139 13.14 16.80 -4.75
N HIS A 140 12.73 15.59 -5.13
CA HIS A 140 11.72 15.35 -6.15
C HIS A 140 10.40 16.03 -5.75
N GLU A 141 9.93 15.78 -4.52
CA GLU A 141 8.70 16.40 -3.98
C GLU A 141 8.80 17.94 -3.93
N PHE A 142 9.95 18.50 -3.55
CA PHE A 142 10.15 19.95 -3.59
C PHE A 142 10.24 20.49 -5.03
N GLY A 143 10.74 19.70 -5.99
CA GLY A 143 10.75 20.03 -7.42
C GLY A 143 9.34 20.30 -7.94
N HIS A 144 8.34 19.51 -7.51
CA HIS A 144 6.93 19.78 -7.83
C HIS A 144 6.44 21.15 -7.32
N TYR A 145 7.02 21.67 -6.23
CA TYR A 145 6.68 22.97 -5.64
C TYR A 145 7.52 24.15 -6.17
N GLY A 146 8.77 23.91 -6.55
CA GLY A 146 9.71 24.91 -7.07
C GLY A 146 9.39 25.40 -8.47
N GLY A 147 8.76 24.56 -9.29
CA GLY A 147 8.29 24.93 -10.63
C GLY A 147 7.06 25.88 -10.65
N GLY A 148 6.52 26.28 -9.49
CA GLY A 148 5.44 27.28 -9.40
C GLY A 148 4.00 26.76 -9.57
N HIS A 149 3.74 25.45 -9.46
CA HIS A 149 2.47 24.87 -9.91
C HIS A 149 1.74 24.00 -8.86
N THR A 150 1.62 24.54 -7.64
CA THR A 150 1.02 23.89 -6.45
C THR A 150 -0.49 23.64 -6.49
N GLN A 151 -1.24 24.26 -7.41
CA GLN A 151 -2.70 24.11 -7.44
C GLN A 151 -3.19 22.82 -8.11
N LEU A 152 -2.37 22.13 -8.91
CA LEU A 152 -2.82 20.93 -9.63
C LEU A 152 -2.89 19.67 -8.73
N SER A 153 -1.93 19.45 -7.82
CA SER A 153 -1.79 18.18 -7.06
C SER A 153 -2.97 17.89 -6.09
N ALA A 154 -3.36 18.87 -5.28
CA ALA A 154 -4.52 18.74 -4.37
C ALA A 154 -5.86 18.61 -5.12
N MET A 155 -5.94 19.14 -6.34
CA MET A 155 -7.13 19.07 -7.20
C MET A 155 -7.19 17.73 -7.97
N THR A 156 -6.05 17.20 -8.40
CA THR A 156 -5.95 15.84 -8.96
C THR A 156 -6.30 14.77 -7.93
N PHE A 157 -5.92 14.95 -6.66
CA PHE A 157 -6.33 14.05 -5.58
C PHE A 157 -7.86 14.04 -5.40
N ARG A 158 -8.50 15.22 -5.41
CA ARG A 158 -9.96 15.36 -5.32
C ARG A 158 -10.68 14.79 -6.55
N ALA A 159 -10.11 14.95 -7.74
CA ALA A 159 -10.63 14.35 -8.97
C ALA A 159 -10.50 12.81 -8.96
N LYS A 160 -9.35 12.27 -8.52
CA LYS A 160 -9.11 10.83 -8.34
C LYS A 160 -10.06 10.23 -7.30
N LEU A 161 -10.28 10.91 -6.17
CA LEU A 161 -11.20 10.46 -5.12
C LEU A 161 -12.66 10.45 -5.60
N ALA A 162 -13.10 11.50 -6.30
CA ALA A 162 -14.43 11.54 -6.89
C ALA A 162 -14.63 10.44 -7.94
N LEU A 163 -13.58 10.11 -8.69
CA LEU A 163 -13.58 9.03 -9.68
C LEU A 163 -13.63 7.64 -9.01
N GLN A 164 -12.79 7.36 -8.01
CA GLN A 164 -12.80 6.09 -7.27
C GLN A 164 -14.14 5.82 -6.58
N LEU A 165 -14.76 6.85 -6.02
CA LEU A 165 -16.10 6.77 -5.42
C LEU A 165 -17.20 6.55 -6.48
N SER A 166 -16.96 6.91 -7.75
CA SER A 166 -17.90 6.75 -8.86
C SER A 166 -17.80 5.39 -9.57
N LEU A 167 -16.68 4.68 -9.46
CA LEU A 167 -16.43 3.41 -10.15
C LEU A 167 -17.07 2.17 -9.50
N HIS A 168 -17.81 2.33 -8.39
CA HIS A 168 -18.49 1.24 -7.69
C HIS A 168 -19.93 0.96 -8.17
N GLY A 169 -20.33 1.43 -9.36
CA GLY A 169 -21.69 1.22 -9.91
C GLY A 169 -21.70 0.83 -11.39
N ASP A 170 -22.42 -0.24 -11.73
CA ASP A 170 -22.47 -0.80 -13.08
C ASP A 170 -23.22 0.08 -14.11
N ARG A 171 -22.61 0.18 -15.31
CA ARG A 171 -23.11 0.69 -16.61
C ARG A 171 -23.62 2.13 -16.72
N VAL A 172 -24.07 2.78 -15.64
CA VAL A 172 -24.61 4.16 -15.68
C VAL A 172 -23.51 5.23 -15.81
N PHE A 173 -22.24 4.86 -15.56
CA PHE A 173 -21.10 5.78 -15.47
C PHE A 173 -20.29 5.98 -16.77
N GLY A 174 -20.74 5.48 -17.93
CA GLY A 174 -19.97 5.55 -19.18
C GLY A 174 -19.58 6.98 -19.60
N LEU A 175 -20.47 7.96 -19.43
CA LEU A 175 -20.22 9.37 -19.77
C LEU A 175 -19.25 10.04 -18.79
N LEU A 176 -19.36 9.73 -17.49
CA LEU A 176 -18.46 10.26 -16.46
C LEU A 176 -17.06 9.64 -16.59
N SER A 177 -16.99 8.35 -16.94
CA SER A 177 -15.74 7.68 -17.29
C SER A 177 -15.09 8.31 -18.52
N ALA A 178 -15.85 8.57 -19.59
CA ALA A 178 -15.34 9.26 -20.78
C ALA A 178 -14.83 10.68 -20.48
N TRP A 179 -15.55 11.43 -19.64
CA TRP A 179 -15.13 12.76 -19.19
C TRP A 179 -13.84 12.71 -18.35
N ALA A 180 -13.72 11.73 -17.47
CA ALA A 180 -12.50 11.50 -16.68
C ALA A 180 -11.30 11.14 -17.58
N HIS A 181 -11.48 10.28 -18.59
CA HIS A 181 -10.44 9.93 -19.54
C HIS A 181 -9.96 11.15 -20.34
N LEU A 182 -10.88 12.02 -20.76
CA LEU A 182 -10.52 13.28 -21.44
C LEU A 182 -9.75 14.23 -20.51
N TYR A 183 -10.14 14.34 -19.24
CA TYR A 183 -9.39 15.12 -18.24
C TYR A 183 -7.97 14.56 -18.06
N ALA A 184 -7.83 13.24 -17.95
CA ALA A 184 -6.53 12.57 -17.81
C ALA A 184 -5.60 12.84 -19.00
N LEU A 185 -6.14 12.76 -20.22
CA LEU A 185 -5.39 13.07 -21.44
C LEU A 185 -4.87 14.51 -21.47
N VAL A 186 -5.66 15.48 -20.98
CA VAL A 186 -5.25 16.89 -20.90
C VAL A 186 -4.21 17.09 -19.81
N ALA A 187 -4.37 16.46 -18.64
CA ALA A 187 -3.47 16.59 -17.50
C ALA A 187 -2.12 15.86 -17.68
N ALA A 188 -2.07 14.79 -18.48
CA ALA A 188 -0.89 13.93 -18.63
C ALA A 188 0.33 14.63 -19.27
N SER A 189 0.12 15.57 -20.20
CA SER A 189 1.24 16.24 -20.89
C SER A 189 1.97 17.27 -20.02
N GLU A 190 1.24 17.99 -19.16
CA GLU A 190 1.83 18.93 -18.19
C GLU A 190 2.58 18.17 -17.08
N SER A 191 2.16 16.92 -16.78
CA SER A 191 2.85 16.06 -15.80
C SER A 191 4.30 15.73 -16.20
N ARG A 192 4.56 15.39 -17.47
CA ARG A 192 5.89 14.88 -17.89
C ARG A 192 7.03 15.89 -17.74
N ASP A 193 6.79 17.15 -18.06
CA ASP A 193 7.79 18.21 -17.89
C ASP A 193 8.05 18.48 -16.40
N HIS A 194 7.01 18.39 -15.56
CA HIS A 194 7.15 18.53 -14.11
C HIS A 194 7.93 17.36 -13.50
N GLU A 195 7.64 16.14 -13.92
CA GLU A 195 8.37 14.93 -13.51
C GLU A 195 9.85 15.03 -13.88
N ARG A 196 10.17 15.49 -15.10
CA ARG A 196 11.56 15.69 -15.52
C ARG A 196 12.28 16.72 -14.65
N PHE A 197 11.67 17.88 -14.40
CA PHE A 197 12.28 18.89 -13.53
C PHE A 197 12.49 18.36 -12.10
N ALA A 198 11.51 17.65 -11.55
CA ALA A 198 11.63 17.04 -10.25
C ALA A 198 12.75 15.98 -10.20
N ASP A 199 12.92 15.18 -11.25
CA ASP A 199 14.04 14.23 -11.41
C ASP A 199 15.40 14.94 -11.52
N GLU A 200 15.47 16.08 -12.21
CA GLU A 200 16.68 16.92 -12.28
C GLU A 200 17.09 17.45 -10.90
N VAL A 201 16.12 17.97 -10.12
CA VAL A 201 16.36 18.44 -8.74
C VAL A 201 16.77 17.28 -7.83
N ALA A 202 16.16 16.11 -7.99
CA ALA A 202 16.51 14.89 -7.27
C ALA A 202 17.96 14.44 -7.53
N VAL A 203 18.37 14.41 -8.80
CA VAL A 203 19.76 14.10 -9.18
C VAL A 203 20.74 15.17 -8.69
N ALA A 204 20.38 16.45 -8.74
CA ALA A 204 21.21 17.53 -8.21
C ALA A 204 21.42 17.42 -6.69
N ALA A 205 20.40 16.97 -5.96
CA ALA A 205 20.42 16.88 -4.49
C ALA A 205 21.24 15.71 -3.93
N ALA A 206 21.20 14.57 -4.62
CA ALA A 206 21.68 13.28 -4.11
C ALA A 206 22.68 12.58 -5.03
N GLY A 207 22.88 13.06 -6.26
CA GLY A 207 23.64 12.37 -7.30
C GLY A 207 22.80 11.33 -8.05
N ARG A 208 23.28 10.94 -9.24
CA ARG A 208 22.54 10.01 -10.13
C ARG A 208 22.23 8.67 -9.46
N ASP A 209 23.21 8.07 -8.79
CA ASP A 209 23.06 6.72 -8.28
C ASP A 209 22.07 6.65 -7.12
N ALA A 210 22.18 7.57 -6.15
CA ALA A 210 21.22 7.64 -5.04
C ALA A 210 19.81 7.93 -5.55
N ALA A 211 19.67 8.80 -6.56
CA ALA A 211 18.36 9.15 -7.09
C ALA A 211 17.69 8.00 -7.86
N ARG A 212 18.47 7.26 -8.66
CA ARG A 212 18.00 6.04 -9.33
C ARG A 212 17.61 4.96 -8.32
N ARG A 213 18.43 4.72 -7.30
CA ARG A 213 18.11 3.74 -6.25
C ARG A 213 16.87 4.15 -5.45
N ALA A 214 16.72 5.43 -5.12
CA ALA A 214 15.53 5.93 -4.43
C ALA A 214 14.25 5.63 -5.23
N LEU A 215 14.26 5.92 -6.54
CA LEU A 215 13.11 5.67 -7.41
C LEU A 215 12.78 4.17 -7.51
N LEU A 216 13.79 3.31 -7.62
CA LEU A 216 13.61 1.86 -7.69
C LEU A 216 13.14 1.24 -6.36
N ARG A 217 13.64 1.74 -5.22
CA ARG A 217 13.41 1.13 -3.90
C ARG A 217 12.18 1.66 -3.16
N SER A 218 11.70 2.86 -3.47
CA SER A 218 10.58 3.48 -2.74
C SER A 218 9.30 2.61 -2.79
N GLY A 219 8.95 2.09 -3.97
CA GLY A 219 7.80 1.19 -4.14
C GLY A 219 7.95 -0.13 -3.36
N PRO A 220 9.02 -0.91 -3.58
CA PRO A 220 9.28 -2.14 -2.85
C PRO A 220 9.31 -1.97 -1.32
N VAL A 221 9.88 -0.87 -0.81
CA VAL A 221 9.86 -0.56 0.64
C VAL A 221 8.43 -0.35 1.14
N GLY A 222 7.56 0.27 0.34
CA GLY A 222 6.14 0.42 0.66
C GLY A 222 5.40 -0.91 0.74
N GLU A 223 5.63 -1.81 -0.21
CA GLU A 223 5.07 -3.16 -0.18
C GLU A 223 5.58 -3.97 1.01
N ALA A 224 6.89 -3.90 1.31
CA ALA A 224 7.48 -4.51 2.49
C ALA A 224 6.85 -4.01 3.79
N TRP A 225 6.53 -2.72 3.87
CA TRP A 225 5.85 -2.17 5.03
C TRP A 225 4.42 -2.69 5.19
N ASN A 226 3.69 -2.82 4.08
CA ASN A 226 2.34 -3.37 4.11
C ASN A 226 2.34 -4.84 4.57
N ASP A 227 3.28 -5.66 4.06
CA ASP A 227 3.48 -7.03 4.56
C ASP A 227 3.85 -7.02 6.04
N TYR A 228 4.81 -6.19 6.45
CA TYR A 228 5.23 -6.10 7.84
C TYR A 228 4.07 -5.72 8.79
N ARG A 229 3.20 -4.80 8.37
CA ARG A 229 2.00 -4.42 9.13
C ARG A 229 1.02 -5.58 9.27
N THR A 230 0.79 -6.30 8.18
CA THR A 230 -0.16 -7.41 8.13
C THR A 230 0.33 -8.58 8.97
N SER A 231 1.60 -8.92 8.83
CA SER A 231 2.21 -10.14 9.38
C SER A 231 2.68 -9.98 10.83
N TYR A 232 3.22 -8.81 11.21
CA TYR A 232 3.87 -8.63 12.53
C TYR A 232 3.18 -7.58 13.40
N VAL A 233 2.84 -6.40 12.86
CA VAL A 233 2.19 -5.35 13.66
C VAL A 233 0.80 -5.80 14.14
N SER A 234 0.15 -6.70 13.41
CA SER A 234 -1.08 -7.37 13.84
C SER A 234 -0.92 -8.11 15.18
N LEU A 235 0.24 -8.68 15.49
CA LEU A 235 0.51 -9.33 16.78
C LEU A 235 0.47 -8.33 17.94
N ALA A 236 1.02 -7.15 17.74
CA ALA A 236 0.99 -6.05 18.70
C ALA A 236 -0.44 -5.52 18.93
N LEU A 237 -1.22 -5.38 17.85
CA LEU A 237 -2.62 -4.99 17.92
C LEU A 237 -3.46 -6.02 18.72
N ILE A 238 -3.25 -7.32 18.46
CA ILE A 238 -3.94 -8.40 19.20
C ILE A 238 -3.52 -8.40 20.68
N ALA A 239 -2.24 -8.16 20.98
CA ALA A 239 -1.74 -8.15 22.35
C ALA A 239 -2.16 -6.91 23.15
N GLY A 240 -2.49 -5.80 22.47
CA GLY A 240 -2.61 -4.48 23.08
C GLY A 240 -1.30 -4.03 23.72
N ARG A 241 -0.16 -4.25 23.03
CA ARG A 241 1.19 -3.91 23.53
C ARG A 241 2.03 -3.25 22.44
N THR A 242 2.94 -2.37 22.86
CA THR A 242 3.75 -1.53 21.98
C THR A 242 5.09 -2.19 21.63
N PRO A 243 5.34 -2.56 20.36
CA PRO A 243 6.61 -3.14 19.93
C PRO A 243 7.66 -2.06 19.69
N PRO A 244 8.96 -2.43 19.65
CA PRO A 244 9.98 -1.61 19.01
C PRO A 244 9.78 -1.64 17.48
N LEU A 245 8.81 -0.85 16.99
CA LEU A 245 8.27 -0.92 15.62
C LEU A 245 9.34 -0.71 14.54
N LEU A 246 10.17 0.32 14.71
CA LEU A 246 11.23 0.66 13.75
C LEU A 246 12.35 -0.39 13.72
N GLU A 247 12.75 -0.89 14.88
CA GLU A 247 13.77 -1.93 14.98
C GLU A 247 13.29 -3.25 14.37
N GLY A 248 12.02 -3.61 14.59
CA GLY A 248 11.40 -4.77 13.96
C GLY A 248 11.39 -4.65 12.45
N PHE A 249 11.02 -3.48 11.90
CA PHE A 249 10.99 -3.31 10.45
C PHE A 249 12.39 -3.32 9.84
N ARG A 250 13.40 -2.81 10.54
CA ARG A 250 14.81 -2.94 10.11
C ARG A 250 15.26 -4.40 10.09
N SER A 251 14.96 -5.14 11.15
CA SER A 251 15.26 -6.58 11.22
C SER A 251 14.55 -7.37 10.12
N TYR A 252 13.33 -6.96 9.78
CA TYR A 252 12.58 -7.47 8.65
C TYR A 252 13.29 -7.21 7.31
N LEU A 253 13.70 -5.96 7.04
CA LEU A 253 14.38 -5.58 5.80
C LEU A 253 15.75 -6.24 5.65
N ASP A 254 16.47 -6.44 6.76
CA ASP A 254 17.82 -7.04 6.79
C ASP A 254 17.78 -8.57 6.68
N HIS A 255 16.62 -9.21 6.81
CA HIS A 255 16.50 -10.66 6.74
C HIS A 255 16.83 -11.18 5.32
N PRO A 256 17.71 -12.20 5.16
CA PRO A 256 18.20 -12.64 3.84
C PRO A 256 17.11 -12.98 2.82
N ARG A 257 16.03 -13.64 3.25
CA ARG A 257 14.87 -13.94 2.39
C ARG A 257 14.18 -12.66 1.91
N ARG A 258 13.96 -11.68 2.80
CA ARG A 258 13.30 -10.40 2.46
C ARG A 258 14.17 -9.55 1.55
N VAL A 259 15.48 -9.56 1.74
CA VAL A 259 16.43 -8.91 0.81
C VAL A 259 16.32 -9.48 -0.59
N HIS A 260 16.21 -10.82 -0.71
CA HIS A 260 16.01 -11.47 -2.01
C HIS A 260 14.65 -11.07 -2.63
N ASP A 261 13.57 -11.17 -1.88
CA ASP A 261 12.21 -10.87 -2.33
C ASP A 261 12.08 -9.40 -2.77
N LEU A 262 12.69 -8.47 -2.04
CA LEU A 262 12.70 -7.06 -2.37
C LEU A 262 13.46 -6.75 -3.65
N ARG A 263 14.58 -7.43 -3.94
CA ARG A 263 15.31 -7.26 -5.22
C ARG A 263 14.49 -7.78 -6.40
N GLU A 264 13.77 -8.87 -6.22
CA GLU A 264 12.86 -9.39 -7.23
C GLU A 264 11.68 -8.44 -7.45
N LEU A 265 11.10 -7.91 -6.37
CA LEU A 265 10.02 -6.93 -6.46
C LEU A 265 10.49 -5.64 -7.12
N GLU A 266 11.69 -5.14 -6.80
CA GLU A 266 12.31 -3.99 -7.45
C GLU A 266 12.39 -4.18 -8.96
N ARG A 267 12.90 -5.33 -9.43
CA ARG A 267 12.96 -5.67 -10.86
C ARG A 267 11.57 -5.70 -11.49
N ARG A 268 10.61 -6.40 -10.86
CA ARG A 268 9.24 -6.51 -11.37
C ARG A 268 8.56 -5.15 -11.46
N MET A 269 8.69 -4.30 -10.44
CA MET A 269 8.10 -2.96 -10.41
C MET A 269 8.75 -2.01 -11.40
N ALA A 270 10.06 -2.11 -11.62
CA ALA A 270 10.76 -1.29 -12.61
C ALA A 270 10.31 -1.56 -14.05
N GLU A 271 9.83 -2.77 -14.32
CA GLU A 271 9.31 -3.20 -15.63
C GLU A 271 7.82 -2.90 -15.83
N LEU A 272 7.11 -2.42 -14.79
CA LEU A 272 5.70 -2.07 -14.92
C LEU A 272 5.53 -0.85 -15.83
N GLU A 273 4.80 -1.05 -16.92
CA GLU A 273 4.29 0.02 -17.76
C GLU A 273 3.03 0.64 -17.12
N PRO A 274 2.77 1.94 -17.34
CA PRO A 274 1.57 2.62 -16.88
C PRO A 274 0.31 1.85 -17.33
N LYS A 275 -0.41 1.28 -16.38
CA LYS A 275 -1.63 0.48 -16.67
C LYS A 275 -2.82 1.35 -17.07
N SER A 276 -2.69 2.68 -16.97
CA SER A 276 -3.79 3.61 -17.08
C SER A 276 -3.38 4.94 -17.70
N VAL A 277 -4.29 5.53 -18.48
CA VAL A 277 -4.16 6.91 -18.99
C VAL A 277 -4.16 7.95 -17.85
N PHE A 278 -4.61 7.54 -16.65
CA PHE A 278 -4.60 8.34 -15.43
C PHE A 278 -3.27 8.28 -14.65
N ASP A 279 -2.37 7.36 -15.04
CA ASP A 279 -1.03 7.33 -14.48
C ASP A 279 -0.20 8.42 -15.18
N SER A 280 0.00 9.50 -14.43
CA SER A 280 0.61 10.73 -14.91
C SER A 280 2.15 10.68 -14.84
N HIS A 281 2.72 9.64 -14.23
CA HIS A 281 4.16 9.44 -14.17
C HIS A 281 4.65 8.64 -15.39
N PRO A 282 5.77 9.04 -16.01
CA PRO A 282 6.46 8.17 -16.97
C PRO A 282 6.87 6.84 -16.30
N PRO A 283 7.02 5.76 -17.09
CA PRO A 283 7.49 4.47 -16.57
C PRO A 283 8.79 4.61 -15.77
N ILE A 284 8.91 3.87 -14.67
CA ILE A 284 10.10 3.91 -13.78
C ILE A 284 11.38 3.67 -14.59
N ARG A 285 11.37 2.71 -15.51
CA ARG A 285 12.50 2.42 -16.40
C ARG A 285 12.95 3.63 -17.23
N GLU A 286 12.00 4.40 -17.78
CA GLU A 286 12.30 5.60 -18.59
C GLU A 286 12.94 6.69 -17.74
N ARG A 287 12.40 6.92 -16.54
CA ARG A 287 12.93 7.90 -15.59
C ARG A 287 14.34 7.53 -15.13
N VAL A 288 14.56 6.28 -14.75
CA VAL A 288 15.89 5.77 -14.36
C VAL A 288 16.91 5.94 -15.50
N ALA A 289 16.51 5.67 -16.75
CA ALA A 289 17.37 5.87 -17.92
C ALA A 289 17.68 7.35 -18.17
N THR A 290 16.68 8.23 -18.00
CA THR A 290 16.85 9.68 -18.16
C THR A 290 17.77 10.25 -17.08
N MET A 291 17.56 9.87 -15.82
CA MET A 291 18.42 10.26 -14.69
C MET A 291 19.88 9.83 -14.89
N ALA A 292 20.12 8.70 -15.56
CA ALA A 292 21.47 8.22 -15.84
C ALA A 292 22.24 9.14 -16.80
N LEU A 293 21.55 9.91 -17.64
CA LEU A 293 22.12 10.84 -18.61
C LEU A 293 22.32 12.25 -18.07
N LEU A 294 21.73 12.57 -16.92
CA LEU A 294 21.85 13.90 -16.32
C LEU A 294 23.27 14.17 -15.81
N SER A 295 23.76 15.38 -16.03
CA SER A 295 24.98 15.85 -15.39
C SER A 295 24.73 15.96 -13.88
N SER A 296 25.45 15.18 -13.08
CA SER A 296 25.53 15.41 -11.64
C SER A 296 26.94 15.86 -11.32
N GLY A 297 27.09 16.85 -10.44
CA GLY A 297 28.39 17.09 -9.81
C GLY A 297 28.85 15.85 -9.04
N ASP A 298 30.12 15.81 -8.65
CA ASP A 298 30.66 14.81 -7.71
C ASP A 298 30.10 15.07 -6.31
N MET A 299 28.81 14.80 -6.13
CA MET A 299 28.16 14.81 -4.82
C MET A 299 28.43 13.48 -4.14
N PRO A 300 29.09 13.45 -2.97
CA PRO A 300 29.25 12.24 -2.19
C PRO A 300 27.88 11.69 -1.82
N ILE A 301 27.69 10.39 -2.03
CA ILE A 301 26.45 9.71 -1.63
C ILE A 301 26.47 9.52 -0.12
N ASP A 302 25.42 10.00 0.55
CA ASP A 302 25.22 9.75 1.98
C ASP A 302 24.52 8.39 2.19
N ASP A 303 25.32 7.32 2.25
CA ASP A 303 24.83 5.95 2.45
C ASP A 303 24.48 5.64 3.92
N ARG A 304 24.52 6.63 4.83
CA ARG A 304 24.03 6.41 6.19
C ARG A 304 22.56 5.98 6.16
N PRO A 305 22.12 5.06 7.02
CA PRO A 305 20.72 4.67 7.07
C PRO A 305 19.81 5.86 7.39
N GLY A 306 18.69 5.99 6.70
CA GLY A 306 17.76 7.11 6.84
C GLY A 306 17.18 7.26 8.24
N TRP A 307 17.01 6.16 8.98
CA TRP A 307 16.51 6.16 10.35
C TRP A 307 17.41 6.92 11.33
N THR A 308 18.66 7.22 10.95
CA THR A 308 19.53 8.13 11.71
C THR A 308 18.91 9.53 11.85
N LEU A 309 18.05 9.95 10.92
CA LEU A 309 17.28 11.20 10.98
C LEU A 309 16.09 11.15 11.95
N LEU A 310 15.73 9.97 12.47
CA LEU A 310 14.65 9.74 13.45
C LEU A 310 15.17 9.64 14.90
N SER A 311 16.39 10.12 15.17
CA SER A 311 16.94 10.08 16.53
C SER A 311 16.03 10.81 17.52
N GLY A 312 15.79 10.20 18.68
CA GLY A 312 15.02 10.82 19.77
C GLY A 312 13.51 10.70 19.68
N ILE A 313 12.97 9.93 18.72
CA ILE A 313 11.53 9.63 18.68
C ILE A 313 11.22 8.51 19.69
N PRO A 314 10.26 8.72 20.62
CA PRO A 314 9.81 7.66 21.51
C PRO A 314 9.20 6.48 20.72
N PRO A 315 9.50 5.21 21.08
CA PRO A 315 8.89 4.06 20.42
C PRO A 315 7.36 4.14 20.35
N GLU A 316 6.73 4.65 21.42
CA GLU A 316 5.29 4.83 21.53
C GLU A 316 4.74 5.75 20.45
N ALA A 317 5.48 6.82 20.11
CA ALA A 317 5.07 7.74 19.06
C ALA A 317 5.03 7.05 17.69
N THR A 318 6.00 6.17 17.40
CA THR A 318 6.00 5.41 16.14
C THR A 318 4.91 4.34 16.10
N SER A 319 4.62 3.68 17.22
CA SER A 319 3.57 2.67 17.32
C SER A 319 2.16 3.25 17.25
N GLN A 320 1.95 4.46 17.79
CA GLN A 320 0.68 5.17 17.65
C GLN A 320 0.33 5.49 16.19
N LEU A 321 1.34 5.71 15.32
CA LEU A 321 1.10 5.93 13.89
C LEU A 321 0.37 4.76 13.23
N VAL A 322 0.61 3.54 13.70
CA VAL A 322 -0.03 2.31 13.19
C VAL A 322 -1.21 1.85 14.07
N GLY A 323 -1.68 2.69 14.99
CA GLY A 323 -2.82 2.40 15.86
C GLY A 323 -2.52 1.43 17.02
N VAL A 324 -1.25 1.22 17.36
CA VAL A 324 -0.84 0.37 18.48
C VAL A 324 -0.63 1.23 19.73
N GLU A 325 -1.34 0.87 20.80
CA GLU A 325 -1.23 1.48 22.12
C GLU A 325 -1.11 0.38 23.18
N GLY A 326 -0.42 0.67 24.29
CA GLY A 326 -0.25 -0.26 25.40
C GLY A 326 1.12 -0.18 26.07
N PRO A 327 1.40 -1.05 27.05
CA PRO A 327 2.72 -1.16 27.63
C PRO A 327 3.73 -1.68 26.59
N PRO A 328 5.02 -1.32 26.71
CA PRO A 328 6.06 -1.82 25.82
C PRO A 328 6.20 -3.34 25.92
N ALA A 329 6.53 -3.99 24.80
CA ALA A 329 6.81 -5.42 24.72
C ALA A 329 7.85 -5.73 23.65
N THR A 330 8.60 -6.81 23.85
CA THR A 330 9.53 -7.36 22.85
C THR A 330 8.77 -8.14 21.77
N TRP A 331 9.38 -8.34 20.61
CA TRP A 331 8.78 -9.15 19.54
C TRP A 331 8.56 -10.60 19.97
N GLU A 332 9.48 -11.16 20.78
CA GLU A 332 9.39 -12.50 21.34
C GLU A 332 8.20 -12.64 22.31
N GLU A 333 7.93 -11.61 23.11
CA GLU A 333 6.74 -11.56 23.95
C GLU A 333 5.45 -11.49 23.12
N LEU A 334 5.43 -10.69 22.05
CA LEU A 334 4.27 -10.58 21.17
C LEU A 334 3.96 -11.89 20.46
N VAL A 335 4.98 -12.60 19.95
CA VAL A 335 4.81 -13.93 19.35
C VAL A 335 4.25 -14.91 20.39
N ARG A 336 4.78 -14.91 21.62
CA ARG A 336 4.30 -15.80 22.68
C ARG A 336 2.85 -15.52 23.09
N VAL A 337 2.44 -14.26 23.14
CA VAL A 337 1.08 -13.86 23.58
C VAL A 337 0.05 -13.98 22.45
N SER A 338 0.36 -13.46 21.26
CA SER A 338 -0.59 -13.32 20.15
C SER A 338 -0.41 -14.35 19.04
N GLY A 339 0.77 -14.98 18.93
CA GLY A 339 1.08 -15.95 17.87
C GLY A 339 0.06 -17.08 17.75
N PRO A 340 -0.34 -17.76 18.85
CA PRO A 340 -1.35 -18.82 18.80
C PRO A 340 -2.71 -18.35 18.28
N ALA A 341 -3.13 -17.12 18.62
CA ALA A 341 -4.37 -16.54 18.11
C ALA A 341 -4.27 -16.19 16.63
N GLN A 342 -3.11 -15.69 16.19
CA GLN A 342 -2.84 -15.34 14.80
C GLN A 342 -2.85 -16.59 13.90
N VAL A 343 -2.10 -17.65 14.23
CA VAL A 343 -2.08 -18.89 13.42
C VAL A 343 -3.46 -19.53 13.36
N ARG A 344 -4.23 -19.50 14.47
CA ARG A 344 -5.61 -20.00 14.52
C ARG A 344 -6.53 -19.24 13.57
N ARG A 345 -6.41 -17.91 13.48
CA ARG A 345 -7.20 -17.08 12.55
C ARG A 345 -6.98 -17.49 11.10
N TYR A 346 -5.74 -17.76 10.71
CA TYR A 346 -5.42 -18.22 9.35
C TYR A 346 -5.86 -19.68 9.12
N ALA A 347 -5.71 -20.54 10.13
CA ALA A 347 -6.25 -21.89 10.09
C ALA A 347 -7.78 -21.90 9.90
N ASP A 348 -8.50 -21.01 10.57
CA ASP A 348 -9.95 -20.83 10.41
C ASP A 348 -10.32 -20.31 9.01
N ALA A 349 -9.50 -19.44 8.42
CA ALA A 349 -9.69 -18.98 7.04
C ALA A 349 -9.54 -20.14 6.04
N LEU A 350 -8.57 -21.06 6.25
CA LEU A 350 -8.44 -22.27 5.43
C LEU A 350 -9.66 -23.19 5.59
N ARG A 351 -10.09 -23.44 6.84
CA ARG A 351 -11.30 -24.23 7.15
C ARG A 351 -12.53 -23.65 6.46
N HIS A 352 -12.68 -22.32 6.51
CA HIS A 352 -13.77 -21.61 5.86
C HIS A 352 -13.73 -21.76 4.33
N ALA A 353 -12.55 -21.56 3.72
CA ALA A 353 -12.36 -21.75 2.29
C ALA A 353 -12.72 -23.18 1.86
N GLY A 354 -12.23 -24.18 2.61
CA GLY A 354 -12.53 -25.59 2.36
C GLY A 354 -14.03 -25.92 2.45
N ARG A 355 -14.76 -25.34 3.41
CA ARG A 355 -16.21 -25.47 3.56
C ARG A 355 -16.98 -24.85 2.39
N VAL A 356 -16.69 -23.60 2.05
CA VAL A 356 -17.36 -22.87 0.96
C VAL A 356 -17.13 -23.55 -0.38
N SER A 357 -15.93 -24.08 -0.60
CA SER A 357 -15.52 -24.74 -1.83
C SER A 357 -15.84 -26.23 -1.90
N LYS A 358 -16.50 -26.78 -0.86
CA LYS A 358 -16.85 -28.21 -0.74
C LYS A 358 -15.65 -29.16 -0.88
N VAL A 359 -14.46 -28.69 -0.51
CA VAL A 359 -13.24 -29.51 -0.42
C VAL A 359 -13.27 -30.33 0.86
N GLY A 360 -13.71 -29.71 1.97
CA GLY A 360 -13.67 -30.26 3.32
C GLY A 360 -12.98 -29.31 4.28
N GLU A 361 -13.08 -29.56 5.58
CA GLU A 361 -12.58 -28.65 6.64
C GLU A 361 -11.28 -29.15 7.29
N THR A 362 -10.81 -30.35 6.94
CA THR A 362 -9.62 -30.93 7.56
C THR A 362 -8.37 -30.74 6.70
N LEU A 363 -7.20 -30.85 7.32
CA LEU A 363 -5.92 -30.85 6.59
C LEU A 363 -5.84 -32.01 5.58
N ALA A 364 -6.38 -33.18 5.93
CA ALA A 364 -6.47 -34.32 5.02
C ALA A 364 -7.28 -34.00 3.76
N ASP A 365 -8.44 -33.33 3.91
CA ASP A 365 -9.28 -32.92 2.79
C ASP A 365 -8.56 -31.94 1.86
N VAL A 366 -7.89 -30.94 2.45
CA VAL A 366 -7.10 -29.95 1.71
C VAL A 366 -5.96 -30.63 0.94
N LEU A 367 -5.18 -31.50 1.59
CA LEU A 367 -4.12 -32.25 0.92
C LEU A 367 -4.67 -33.17 -0.16
N ALA A 368 -5.83 -33.79 0.04
CA ALA A 368 -6.48 -34.62 -0.98
C ALA A 368 -6.91 -33.79 -2.21
N ALA A 369 -7.38 -32.56 -2.02
CA ALA A 369 -7.68 -31.65 -3.12
C ALA A 369 -6.40 -31.21 -3.87
N LEU A 370 -5.32 -30.90 -3.14
CA LEU A 370 -4.03 -30.58 -3.75
C LEU A 370 -3.46 -31.75 -4.57
N ALA A 371 -3.62 -32.99 -4.09
CA ALA A 371 -3.22 -34.20 -4.84
C ALA A 371 -4.00 -34.37 -6.16
N ARG A 372 -5.18 -33.77 -6.27
CA ARG A 372 -6.00 -33.74 -7.50
C ARG A 372 -5.76 -32.49 -8.35
N ALA A 373 -4.75 -31.68 -8.01
CA ALA A 373 -4.46 -30.39 -8.64
C ALA A 373 -5.62 -29.38 -8.56
N GLU A 374 -6.42 -29.44 -7.49
CA GLU A 374 -7.60 -28.59 -7.30
C GLU A 374 -7.31 -27.32 -6.47
N LEU A 375 -6.08 -26.78 -6.53
CA LEU A 375 -5.64 -25.59 -5.79
C LEU A 375 -6.64 -24.43 -5.88
N HIS A 376 -7.06 -24.10 -7.11
CA HIS A 376 -7.94 -22.96 -7.38
C HIS A 376 -9.36 -23.11 -6.79
N LYS A 377 -9.76 -24.31 -6.35
CA LYS A 377 -11.01 -24.43 -5.58
C LYS A 377 -10.91 -23.70 -4.25
N LEU A 378 -9.75 -23.67 -3.61
CA LEU A 378 -9.57 -23.06 -2.28
C LEU A 378 -9.52 -21.53 -2.33
N THR A 379 -9.14 -20.94 -3.46
CA THR A 379 -9.01 -19.47 -3.60
C THR A 379 -10.16 -18.82 -4.35
N GLY A 380 -10.96 -19.61 -5.09
CA GLY A 380 -12.02 -19.09 -5.94
C GLY A 380 -11.50 -18.35 -7.18
N ARG A 381 -12.38 -17.57 -7.82
CA ARG A 381 -12.03 -16.77 -9.00
C ARG A 381 -11.38 -15.44 -8.55
N PRO A 382 -10.35 -14.94 -9.27
CA PRO A 382 -9.72 -13.69 -8.93
C PRO A 382 -10.72 -12.54 -9.00
N VAL A 383 -10.62 -11.62 -8.04
CA VAL A 383 -11.44 -10.39 -7.98
C VAL A 383 -10.96 -9.38 -9.03
N ASP A 384 -9.66 -9.37 -9.33
CA ASP A 384 -9.07 -8.51 -10.34
C ASP A 384 -8.97 -9.21 -11.70
N ALA A 385 -9.79 -8.78 -12.65
CA ALA A 385 -9.83 -9.31 -14.01
C ALA A 385 -8.61 -8.93 -14.87
N SER A 386 -7.73 -8.04 -14.39
CA SER A 386 -6.53 -7.61 -15.11
C SER A 386 -5.33 -8.55 -14.91
N LEU A 387 -5.42 -9.51 -13.98
CA LEU A 387 -4.34 -10.45 -13.70
C LEU A 387 -4.26 -11.56 -14.76
N THR A 388 -3.03 -11.90 -15.15
CA THR A 388 -2.78 -13.06 -16.01
C THR A 388 -3.03 -14.37 -15.26
N ALA A 389 -3.29 -15.47 -15.98
CA ALA A 389 -3.51 -16.78 -15.37
C ALA A 389 -2.34 -17.24 -14.48
N GLU A 390 -1.12 -16.92 -14.89
CA GLU A 390 0.11 -17.22 -14.13
C GLU A 390 0.17 -16.43 -12.82
N GLN A 391 -0.13 -15.12 -12.85
CA GLN A 391 -0.20 -14.29 -11.64
C GLN A 391 -1.29 -14.76 -10.68
N VAL A 392 -2.44 -15.17 -11.21
CA VAL A 392 -3.54 -15.74 -10.40
C VAL A 392 -3.10 -17.05 -9.75
N HIS A 393 -2.34 -17.88 -10.48
CA HIS A 393 -1.81 -19.12 -9.97
C HIS A 393 -0.78 -18.90 -8.87
N GLU A 394 0.22 -18.04 -9.08
CA GLU A 394 1.21 -17.75 -8.04
C GLU A 394 0.57 -17.12 -6.79
N ALA A 395 -0.38 -16.19 -6.95
CA ALA A 395 -1.12 -15.64 -5.81
C ALA A 395 -1.90 -16.73 -5.06
N ALA A 396 -2.47 -17.71 -5.77
CA ALA A 396 -3.16 -18.84 -5.16
C ALA A 396 -2.19 -19.77 -4.41
N VAL A 397 -1.01 -20.02 -4.99
CA VAL A 397 0.05 -20.80 -4.34
C VAL A 397 0.51 -20.12 -3.06
N GLU A 398 0.80 -18.83 -3.09
CA GLU A 398 1.22 -18.04 -1.92
C GLU A 398 0.16 -18.09 -0.81
N THR A 399 -1.09 -17.75 -1.16
CA THR A 399 -2.21 -17.73 -0.21
C THR A 399 -2.45 -19.09 0.43
N VAL A 400 -2.52 -20.16 -0.36
CA VAL A 400 -2.80 -21.51 0.18
C VAL A 400 -1.61 -22.05 0.96
N THR A 401 -0.37 -21.72 0.57
CA THR A 401 0.83 -22.07 1.34
C THR A 401 0.78 -21.45 2.74
N GLU A 402 0.53 -20.15 2.83
CA GLU A 402 0.46 -19.44 4.12
C GLU A 402 -0.66 -19.98 5.02
N LEU A 403 -1.86 -20.18 4.45
CA LEU A 403 -3.01 -20.71 5.17
C LEU A 403 -2.77 -22.15 5.67
N LEU A 404 -2.19 -23.01 4.82
CA LEU A 404 -1.88 -24.40 5.17
C LEU A 404 -0.76 -24.48 6.22
N ALA A 405 0.28 -23.66 6.08
CA ALA A 405 1.37 -23.53 7.04
C ALA A 405 0.86 -23.11 8.43
N CYS A 406 -0.02 -22.09 8.49
CA CYS A 406 -0.67 -21.66 9.73
C CYS A 406 -1.59 -22.72 10.32
N ALA A 407 -2.30 -23.49 9.50
CA ALA A 407 -3.15 -24.58 9.98
C ALA A 407 -2.34 -25.73 10.61
N VAL A 408 -1.19 -26.07 10.01
CA VAL A 408 -0.23 -27.02 10.61
C VAL A 408 0.33 -26.47 11.92
N ALA A 409 0.71 -25.20 11.96
CA ALA A 409 1.20 -24.53 13.17
C ALA A 409 0.15 -24.51 14.29
N ASP A 410 -1.11 -24.14 14.00
CA ASP A 410 -2.22 -24.13 14.96
C ASP A 410 -2.43 -25.51 15.59
N GLN A 411 -2.37 -26.59 14.80
CA GLN A 411 -2.53 -27.95 15.30
C GLN A 411 -1.38 -28.37 16.22
N LEU A 412 -0.13 -28.14 15.82
CA LEU A 412 1.05 -28.51 16.62
C LEU A 412 1.14 -27.70 17.92
N VAL A 413 0.86 -26.40 17.85
CA VAL A 413 0.86 -25.51 19.02
C VAL A 413 -0.29 -25.86 19.97
N SER A 414 -1.50 -26.08 19.45
CA SER A 414 -2.66 -26.45 20.28
C SER A 414 -2.48 -27.82 20.94
N ALA A 415 -1.71 -28.72 20.32
CA ALA A 415 -1.36 -30.03 20.87
C ALA A 415 -0.14 -29.99 21.83
N ASN A 416 0.43 -28.81 22.12
CA ASN A 416 1.68 -28.63 22.86
C ASN A 416 2.86 -29.43 22.28
N ARG A 417 2.88 -29.64 20.96
CA ARG A 417 3.95 -30.35 20.23
C ARG A 417 4.96 -29.39 19.60
N ALA A 418 4.70 -28.08 19.61
CA ALA A 418 5.63 -27.06 19.16
C ALA A 418 5.36 -25.70 19.84
N THR A 419 6.37 -24.84 19.89
CA THR A 419 6.21 -23.42 20.26
C THR A 419 6.54 -22.52 19.09
N LEU A 420 5.85 -21.37 19.00
CA LEU A 420 6.14 -20.35 17.98
C LEU A 420 7.32 -19.49 18.42
N GLU A 421 8.25 -19.27 17.50
CA GLU A 421 9.33 -18.30 17.62
C GLU A 421 9.26 -17.30 16.45
N LEU A 422 9.77 -16.09 16.70
CA LEU A 422 9.85 -15.04 15.69
C LEU A 422 10.73 -15.47 14.52
N ASN A 423 10.25 -15.23 13.32
CA ASN A 423 11.04 -15.34 12.10
C ASN A 423 10.69 -14.12 11.24
N TRP A 424 11.69 -13.45 10.67
CA TRP A 424 11.44 -12.29 9.80
C TRP A 424 11.27 -12.70 8.32
N GLY A 425 11.76 -13.89 7.94
CA GLY A 425 11.63 -14.45 6.58
C GLY A 425 10.33 -15.20 6.31
N GLY A 426 9.46 -15.32 7.30
CA GLY A 426 8.17 -16.00 7.28
C GLY A 426 7.57 -15.85 8.68
N MET A 427 6.25 -15.86 8.84
CA MET A 427 5.62 -15.32 10.05
C MET A 427 6.13 -15.93 11.36
N PHE A 428 6.38 -17.25 11.37
CA PHE A 428 6.90 -17.97 12.53
C PHE A 428 7.85 -19.10 12.14
N VAL A 429 8.72 -19.48 13.07
CA VAL A 429 9.38 -20.80 13.08
C VAL A 429 8.81 -21.63 14.21
N LEU A 430 8.57 -22.92 13.96
CA LEU A 430 8.10 -23.86 14.97
C LEU A 430 9.32 -24.52 15.63
N ARG A 431 9.41 -24.38 16.95
CA ARG A 431 10.39 -25.08 17.78
C ARG A 431 9.76 -26.34 18.35
N LEU A 432 10.29 -27.50 17.99
CA LEU A 432 9.88 -28.78 18.55
C LEU A 432 10.52 -29.03 19.94
N PRO A 433 9.99 -29.95 20.77
CA PRO A 433 10.54 -30.28 22.09
C PRO A 433 11.97 -30.79 22.08
N ASP A 434 12.42 -31.39 20.98
CA ASP A 434 13.80 -31.84 20.76
C ASP A 434 14.75 -30.72 20.31
N GLY A 435 14.25 -29.49 20.17
CA GLY A 435 14.98 -28.30 19.73
C GLY A 435 15.00 -28.10 18.21
N ALA A 436 14.44 -29.01 17.41
CA ALA A 436 14.41 -28.87 15.96
C ALA A 436 13.60 -27.63 15.52
N ALA A 437 14.14 -26.90 14.54
CA ALA A 437 13.45 -25.79 13.89
C ALA A 437 12.69 -26.30 12.66
N ILE A 438 11.41 -25.99 12.56
CA ILE A 438 10.59 -26.27 11.39
C ILE A 438 10.06 -24.96 10.84
N TYR A 439 10.26 -24.76 9.54
CA TYR A 439 9.69 -23.65 8.79
C TYR A 439 8.41 -24.14 8.10
N PRO A 440 7.20 -23.76 8.60
CA PRO A 440 5.95 -24.34 8.12
C PRO A 440 5.70 -24.11 6.64
N ASP A 441 6.03 -22.92 6.14
CA ASP A 441 5.89 -22.57 4.71
C ASP A 441 6.71 -23.51 3.83
N ASP A 442 7.98 -23.73 4.18
CA ASP A 442 8.90 -24.60 3.42
C ASP A 442 8.48 -26.08 3.49
N LEU A 443 7.82 -26.47 4.58
CA LEU A 443 7.32 -27.83 4.77
C LEU A 443 6.12 -28.13 3.84
N VAL A 444 5.21 -27.17 3.67
CA VAL A 444 3.94 -27.38 2.95
C VAL A 444 3.99 -26.92 1.49
N ALA A 445 4.82 -25.93 1.15
CA ALA A 445 4.92 -25.36 -0.19
C ALA A 445 5.09 -26.40 -1.31
N PRO A 446 5.88 -27.49 -1.16
CA PRO A 446 5.98 -28.51 -2.20
C PRO A 446 4.65 -29.16 -2.56
N ALA A 447 3.77 -29.40 -1.58
CA ALA A 447 2.44 -30.00 -1.82
C ALA A 447 1.48 -29.04 -2.52
N VAL A 448 1.66 -27.72 -2.30
CA VAL A 448 0.83 -26.68 -2.93
C VAL A 448 1.27 -26.46 -4.38
N ARG A 449 2.59 -26.49 -4.66
CA ARG A 449 3.16 -26.26 -5.99
C ARG A 449 3.09 -27.48 -6.91
N ASP A 450 3.17 -28.70 -6.37
CA ASP A 450 3.16 -29.92 -7.17
C ASP A 450 2.34 -31.03 -6.50
N ALA A 451 1.27 -31.46 -7.18
CA ALA A 451 0.39 -32.53 -6.75
C ALA A 451 1.14 -33.85 -6.47
N ASN A 452 2.24 -34.13 -7.17
CA ASN A 452 3.04 -35.34 -6.99
C ASN A 452 3.82 -35.36 -5.67
N ARG A 453 4.04 -34.18 -5.06
CA ARG A 453 4.80 -34.02 -3.81
C ARG A 453 3.90 -34.12 -2.57
N VAL A 454 2.58 -34.17 -2.75
CA VAL A 454 1.61 -34.21 -1.64
C VAL A 454 1.80 -35.43 -0.73
N ALA A 455 2.06 -36.61 -1.30
CA ALA A 455 2.27 -37.83 -0.52
C ALA A 455 3.52 -37.72 0.39
N GLU A 456 4.59 -37.13 -0.13
CA GLU A 456 5.81 -36.88 0.65
C GLU A 456 5.56 -35.88 1.78
N VAL A 457 4.91 -34.76 1.49
CA VAL A 457 4.59 -33.75 2.51
C VAL A 457 3.69 -34.33 3.60
N ARG A 458 2.69 -35.14 3.24
CA ARG A 458 1.81 -35.83 4.19
C ARG A 458 2.59 -36.72 5.16
N LEU A 459 3.53 -37.51 4.66
CA LEU A 459 4.39 -38.35 5.50
C LEU A 459 5.26 -37.51 6.46
N ARG A 460 5.81 -36.39 5.97
CA ARG A 460 6.58 -35.46 6.82
C ARG A 460 5.72 -34.83 7.90
N LEU A 461 4.49 -34.44 7.58
CA LEU A 461 3.53 -33.87 8.55
C LEU A 461 3.13 -34.90 9.60
N GLN A 462 2.86 -36.15 9.21
CA GLN A 462 2.60 -37.24 10.17
C GLN A 462 3.80 -37.50 11.09
N ALA A 463 5.03 -37.45 10.56
CA ALA A 463 6.25 -37.68 11.34
C ALA A 463 6.48 -36.62 12.44
N ILE A 464 6.02 -35.38 12.23
CA ILE A 464 6.12 -34.31 13.23
C ILE A 464 4.87 -34.21 14.12
N GLY A 465 3.95 -35.17 14.00
CA GLY A 465 2.77 -35.26 14.84
C GLY A 465 1.60 -34.36 14.41
N VAL A 466 1.37 -34.19 13.12
CA VAL A 466 0.09 -33.70 12.61
C VAL A 466 -0.89 -34.86 12.53
N ASP A 467 -1.96 -34.81 13.33
CA ASP A 467 -2.97 -35.87 13.43
C ASP A 467 -4.02 -35.77 12.31
N GLY A 468 -4.61 -36.91 11.91
CA GLY A 468 -5.76 -36.94 10.99
C GLY A 468 -5.42 -36.83 9.49
N LEU A 469 -4.17 -37.17 9.10
CA LEU A 469 -3.66 -37.11 7.73
C LEU A 469 -3.60 -38.45 7.00
#